data_AF-A0A2W5ZD25-F1
#
_entry.id   AF-A0A2W5ZD25-F1
#
_cell.length_a   1.000
_cell.length_b   1.000
_cell.length_c   1.000
_cell.angle_alpha   90.00
_cell.angle_beta   90.00
_cell.angle_gamma   90.00
#
_symmetry.space_group_name_H-M   'P 1'
#
loop_
_entity.id
_entity.type
_entity.pdbx_description
1 polymer ?
#
loop_
_entity_poly.entity_id
_entity_poly.type
_entity_poly.pdbx_seq_one_letter_code
_entity_poly.pdbx_strand_id
1 'polypeptide(L)'
;MPDKAMAIQRAAWADDQVALRPVMLSIAGDSAAGKTTLTKGLVEALGKENVTAVCVDDYHRYDREERRNLPFTPLNPKCNYIEIMEQHLQLLANGQPILKPKYDHSTGTFGRPEYVEPRRFVIIEGLLPLHTKLGEACADVSVYLDPPEPIRVAWKIARDSSKRGYSREQVLAELERRETESVEFIRPQRAKADIVVRFGSLKQTADGHGHDHDEPDGEPTLSAMLLLRPTVSHPDLSSVLTDENRRAIHLKLIRDDDGKPVDALHIHGHAPPALTRQVEEALWRGLGFGDDAVLPSGIGSIEGVRNEPLAVTQLILVYHLLQLAAERR
;
A
#
# COMPACT_ATOMS: atom_id res chain seq x y z
N MET A 1 -16.93 21.37 20.78
CA MET A 1 -17.69 20.61 19.75
C MET A 1 -16.87 20.55 18.48
N PRO A 2 -16.00 19.53 18.35
CA PRO A 2 -15.08 19.34 17.22
C PRO A 2 -15.78 19.15 15.86
N ASP A 3 -17.03 18.66 15.87
CA ASP A 3 -17.81 18.38 14.67
C ASP A 3 -18.13 19.61 13.82
N LYS A 4 -18.17 20.82 14.41
CA LYS A 4 -18.53 22.05 13.67
C LYS A 4 -17.36 22.65 12.90
N ALA A 5 -16.12 22.50 13.36
CA ALA A 5 -14.94 22.96 12.63
C ALA A 5 -14.69 22.08 11.39
N MET A 6 -14.85 20.76 11.53
CA MET A 6 -14.83 19.84 10.39
C MET A 6 -15.98 20.08 9.41
N ALA A 7 -17.18 20.43 9.88
CA ALA A 7 -18.31 20.72 9.00
C ALA A 7 -18.12 22.02 8.19
N ILE A 8 -17.56 23.07 8.78
CA ILE A 8 -17.33 24.35 8.12
C ILE A 8 -16.18 24.26 7.09
N GLN A 9 -15.15 23.45 7.36
CA GLN A 9 -14.12 23.13 6.36
C GLN A 9 -14.61 22.16 5.27
N ARG A 10 -15.42 21.14 5.61
CA ARG A 10 -16.10 20.27 4.63
C ARG A 10 -17.01 21.05 3.68
N ALA A 11 -17.69 22.09 4.17
CA ALA A 11 -18.57 22.94 3.37
C ALA A 11 -17.78 23.86 2.41
N ALA A 12 -16.62 24.38 2.83
CA ALA A 12 -15.72 25.13 1.95
C ALA A 12 -15.03 24.26 0.88
N TRP A 13 -15.09 22.92 1.01
CA TRP A 13 -14.51 21.95 0.08
C TRP A 13 -15.56 21.24 -0.81
N ALA A 14 -16.83 21.63 -0.71
CA ALA A 14 -17.93 20.98 -1.43
C ALA A 14 -18.31 21.69 -2.76
N ASP A 15 -17.73 22.86 -3.07
CA ASP A 15 -18.32 23.79 -4.04
C ASP A 15 -17.46 24.13 -5.27
N ASP A 16 -16.54 23.24 -5.68
CA ASP A 16 -15.89 23.35 -6.99
C ASP A 16 -16.25 22.15 -7.88
N GLN A 17 -17.34 22.29 -8.65
CA GLN A 17 -17.71 21.42 -9.76
C GLN A 17 -16.84 21.68 -11.00
N VAL A 18 -15.52 21.65 -10.82
CA VAL A 18 -14.59 21.33 -11.91
C VAL A 18 -14.19 19.88 -11.67
N ALA A 19 -14.24 19.03 -12.70
CA ALA A 19 -13.79 17.65 -12.60
C ALA A 19 -12.29 17.62 -12.24
N LEU A 20 -11.98 17.70 -10.95
CA LEU A 20 -10.62 17.71 -10.44
C LEU A 20 -10.00 16.35 -10.75
N ARG A 21 -8.86 16.38 -11.45
CA ARG A 21 -8.04 15.18 -11.70
C ARG A 21 -7.74 14.52 -10.35
N PRO A 22 -8.23 13.28 -10.09
CA PRO A 22 -8.04 12.64 -8.80
C PRO A 22 -6.56 12.31 -8.57
N VAL A 23 -6.13 12.31 -7.31
CA VAL A 23 -4.79 11.83 -6.96
C VAL A 23 -4.79 10.31 -7.00
N MET A 24 -3.95 9.74 -7.86
CA MET A 24 -3.83 8.32 -8.14
C MET A 24 -2.67 7.69 -7.34
N LEU A 25 -2.97 6.75 -6.46
CA LEU A 25 -2.00 5.89 -5.77
C LEU A 25 -2.06 4.48 -6.34
N SER A 26 -0.95 3.94 -6.82
CA SER A 26 -0.86 2.53 -7.21
C SER A 26 -0.05 1.72 -6.21
N ILE A 27 -0.61 0.61 -5.71
CA ILE A 27 0.00 -0.29 -4.74
C ILE A 27 0.17 -1.68 -5.40
N ALA A 28 1.39 -1.98 -5.84
CA ALA A 28 1.78 -3.25 -6.42
C ALA A 28 2.35 -4.20 -5.36
N GLY A 29 2.39 -5.49 -5.69
CA GLY A 29 3.06 -6.51 -4.88
C GLY A 29 2.41 -7.88 -5.06
N ASP A 30 3.06 -8.93 -4.59
CA ASP A 30 2.54 -10.30 -4.73
C ASP A 30 1.30 -10.54 -3.81
N SER A 31 0.60 -11.64 -4.02
CA SER A 31 -0.44 -12.11 -3.11
C SER A 31 0.12 -12.24 -1.70
N ALA A 32 -0.69 -11.81 -0.73
CA ALA A 32 -0.36 -11.81 0.69
C ALA A 32 0.80 -10.86 1.07
N ALA A 33 1.14 -9.88 0.23
CA ALA A 33 2.13 -8.87 0.58
C ALA A 33 1.65 -7.79 1.57
N GLY A 34 0.34 -7.75 1.89
CA GLY A 34 -0.24 -6.77 2.81
C GLY A 34 -1.01 -5.62 2.16
N LYS A 35 -1.20 -5.63 0.83
CA LYS A 35 -1.80 -4.53 0.05
C LYS A 35 -3.16 -4.09 0.60
N THR A 36 -4.09 -5.04 0.70
CA THR A 36 -5.46 -4.75 1.17
C THR A 36 -5.48 -4.22 2.60
N THR A 37 -4.54 -4.62 3.45
CA THR A 37 -4.40 -4.08 4.81
C THR A 37 -3.91 -2.64 4.78
N LEU A 38 -2.89 -2.35 3.96
CA LEU A 38 -2.40 -1.00 3.76
C LEU A 38 -3.51 -0.08 3.22
N THR A 39 -4.16 -0.48 2.12
CA THR A 39 -5.26 0.23 1.46
C THR A 39 -6.41 0.57 2.41
N LYS A 40 -6.81 -0.37 3.28
CA LYS A 40 -7.90 -0.15 4.24
C LYS A 40 -7.62 1.01 5.21
N GLY A 41 -6.42 1.07 5.79
CA GLY A 41 -6.08 2.18 6.68
C GLY A 41 -5.98 3.53 5.96
N LEU A 42 -5.53 3.55 4.70
CA LEU A 42 -5.54 4.77 3.88
C LEU A 42 -6.97 5.26 3.62
N VAL A 43 -7.89 4.35 3.26
CA VAL A 43 -9.31 4.66 3.04
C VAL A 43 -9.96 5.20 4.32
N GLU A 44 -9.65 4.62 5.48
CA GLU A 44 -10.17 5.07 6.77
C GLU A 44 -9.61 6.45 7.17
N ALA A 45 -8.32 6.68 6.95
CA ALA A 45 -7.67 7.95 7.28
C ALA A 45 -8.11 9.12 6.39
N LEU A 46 -8.34 8.87 5.10
CA LEU A 46 -8.78 9.90 4.14
C LEU A 46 -10.29 10.11 4.11
N GLY A 47 -11.06 9.24 4.78
CA GLY A 47 -12.52 9.22 4.72
C GLY A 47 -13.03 8.45 3.50
N LYS A 48 -13.91 7.47 3.74
CA LYS A 48 -14.49 6.59 2.70
C LYS A 48 -15.21 7.36 1.60
N GLU A 49 -15.76 8.52 1.93
CA GLU A 49 -16.44 9.42 1.00
C GLU A 49 -15.51 10.09 -0.01
N ASN A 50 -14.20 10.15 0.27
CA ASN A 50 -13.19 10.81 -0.55
C ASN A 50 -12.33 9.84 -1.37
N VAL A 51 -12.44 8.53 -1.13
CA VAL A 51 -11.57 7.51 -1.73
C VAL A 51 -12.35 6.52 -2.58
N THR A 52 -11.86 6.29 -3.79
CA THR A 52 -12.27 5.18 -4.64
C THR A 52 -11.15 4.15 -4.67
N ALA A 53 -11.38 2.97 -4.07
CA ALA A 53 -10.41 1.88 -4.06
C ALA A 53 -10.76 0.84 -5.13
N VAL A 54 -9.78 0.45 -5.95
CA VAL A 54 -9.94 -0.48 -7.07
C VAL A 54 -8.90 -1.59 -6.97
N CYS A 55 -9.36 -2.85 -6.97
CA CYS A 55 -8.48 -4.00 -7.06
C CYS A 55 -8.29 -4.39 -8.53
N VAL A 56 -7.06 -4.38 -9.05
CA VAL A 56 -6.81 -4.78 -10.44
C VAL A 56 -6.86 -6.29 -10.65
N ASP A 57 -6.92 -7.08 -9.57
CA ASP A 57 -7.18 -8.52 -9.67
C ASP A 57 -8.63 -8.81 -10.15
N ASP A 58 -9.52 -7.81 -10.13
CA ASP A 58 -10.85 -7.89 -10.76
C ASP A 58 -10.80 -8.12 -12.28
N TYR A 59 -9.66 -7.81 -12.92
CA TYR A 59 -9.46 -7.93 -14.37
C TYR A 59 -8.91 -9.29 -14.78
N HIS A 60 -8.98 -10.30 -13.91
CA HIS A 60 -8.73 -11.68 -14.31
C HIS A 60 -9.59 -12.05 -15.53
N ARG A 61 -8.97 -12.73 -16.50
CA ARG A 61 -9.66 -13.22 -17.71
C ARG A 61 -10.41 -14.53 -17.48
N TYR A 62 -9.94 -15.30 -16.51
CA TYR A 62 -10.41 -16.64 -16.24
C TYR A 62 -10.66 -16.81 -14.75
N ASP A 63 -11.69 -17.55 -14.39
CA ASP A 63 -12.01 -17.83 -13.00
C ASP A 63 -11.07 -18.89 -12.40
N ARG A 64 -11.27 -19.28 -11.14
CA ARG A 64 -10.38 -20.26 -10.48
C ARG A 64 -10.47 -21.66 -11.10
N GLU A 65 -11.62 -22.06 -11.63
CA GLU A 65 -11.82 -23.37 -12.24
C GLU A 65 -11.22 -23.41 -13.65
N GLU A 66 -11.53 -22.42 -14.48
CA GLU A 66 -11.01 -22.26 -15.84
C GLU A 66 -9.47 -22.26 -15.87
N ARG A 67 -8.84 -21.64 -14.87
CA ARG A 67 -7.37 -21.54 -14.79
C ARG A 67 -6.65 -22.82 -14.40
N ARG A 68 -7.35 -23.86 -13.90
CA ARG A 68 -6.69 -25.08 -13.42
C ARG A 68 -5.87 -25.78 -14.50
N ASN A 69 -6.32 -25.69 -15.75
CA ASN A 69 -5.71 -26.39 -16.89
C ASN A 69 -4.93 -25.45 -17.82
N LEU A 70 -4.72 -24.20 -17.42
CA LEU A 70 -3.94 -23.26 -18.22
C LEU A 70 -2.44 -23.41 -17.92
N PRO A 71 -1.56 -23.18 -18.92
CA PRO A 71 -0.12 -23.30 -18.75
C PRO A 71 0.50 -22.11 -18.00
N PHE A 72 -0.32 -21.24 -17.42
CA PHE A 72 0.10 -20.03 -16.72
C PHE A 72 -0.77 -19.79 -15.47
N THR A 73 -0.29 -18.96 -14.56
CA THR A 73 -0.99 -18.62 -13.31
C THR A 73 -1.67 -17.24 -13.43
N PRO A 74 -2.45 -16.81 -12.41
CA PRO A 74 -3.02 -15.45 -12.37
C PRO A 74 -1.99 -14.32 -12.40
N LEU A 75 -0.70 -14.61 -12.14
CA LEU A 75 0.38 -13.64 -12.20
C LEU A 75 0.76 -13.28 -13.65
N ASN A 76 0.48 -14.17 -14.60
CA ASN A 76 0.78 -13.96 -16.01
C ASN A 76 -0.14 -12.88 -16.61
N PRO A 77 0.40 -11.91 -17.37
CA PRO A 77 -0.40 -10.93 -18.10
C PRO A 77 -1.45 -11.57 -19.01
N LYS A 78 -1.18 -12.74 -19.62
CA LYS A 78 -2.16 -13.47 -20.46
C LYS A 78 -3.40 -13.97 -19.69
N CYS A 79 -3.31 -14.03 -18.37
CA CYS A 79 -4.40 -14.40 -17.49
C CYS A 79 -5.28 -13.21 -17.07
N ASN A 80 -4.98 -12.01 -17.56
CA ASN A 80 -5.61 -10.76 -17.19
C ASN A 80 -5.99 -9.95 -18.44
N TYR A 81 -7.07 -9.18 -18.37
CA TYR A 81 -7.42 -8.20 -19.41
C TYR A 81 -6.62 -6.91 -19.21
N ILE A 82 -5.32 -6.94 -19.55
CA ILE A 82 -4.38 -5.84 -19.31
C ILE A 82 -4.81 -4.56 -20.03
N GLU A 83 -5.24 -4.66 -21.28
CA GLU A 83 -5.62 -3.49 -22.08
C GLU A 83 -6.90 -2.82 -21.54
N ILE A 84 -7.85 -3.61 -21.02
CA ILE A 84 -9.07 -3.08 -20.38
C ILE A 84 -8.72 -2.44 -19.05
N MET A 85 -7.84 -3.07 -18.27
CA MET A 85 -7.32 -2.50 -17.03
C MET A 85 -6.67 -1.13 -17.30
N GLU A 86 -5.76 -1.04 -18.27
CA GLU A 86 -5.10 0.22 -18.66
C GLU A 86 -6.11 1.30 -19.06
N GLN A 87 -7.08 0.96 -19.92
CA GLN A 87 -8.14 1.88 -20.32
C GLN A 87 -8.88 2.42 -19.08
N HIS A 88 -9.24 1.55 -18.14
CA HIS A 88 -9.94 1.96 -16.93
C HIS A 88 -9.06 2.82 -16.00
N LEU A 89 -7.76 2.52 -15.89
CA LEU A 89 -6.82 3.36 -15.12
C LEU A 89 -6.73 4.77 -15.72
N GLN A 90 -6.68 4.89 -17.04
CA GLN A 90 -6.68 6.19 -17.73
C GLN A 90 -7.98 6.96 -17.52
N LEU A 91 -9.14 6.29 -17.64
CA LEU A 91 -10.45 6.91 -17.39
C LEU A 91 -10.51 7.46 -15.96
N LEU A 92 -10.14 6.65 -14.97
CA LEU A 92 -10.10 7.08 -13.57
C LEU A 92 -9.12 8.24 -13.35
N ALA A 93 -7.92 8.18 -13.92
CA ALA A 93 -6.94 9.25 -13.83
C ALA A 93 -7.45 10.57 -14.45
N ASN A 94 -8.34 10.50 -15.44
CA ASN A 94 -8.99 11.67 -16.05
C ASN A 94 -10.32 12.07 -15.37
N GLY A 95 -10.64 11.51 -14.21
CA GLY A 95 -11.87 11.82 -13.49
C GLY A 95 -13.14 11.24 -14.12
N GLN A 96 -13.01 10.22 -14.97
CA GLN A 96 -14.11 9.57 -15.66
C GLN A 96 -14.51 8.24 -14.99
N PRO A 97 -15.82 7.91 -14.95
CA PRO A 97 -16.30 6.67 -14.36
C PRO A 97 -16.00 5.45 -15.24
N ILE A 98 -15.99 4.27 -14.62
CA ILE A 98 -15.77 2.98 -15.30
C ILE A 98 -16.86 1.98 -14.92
N LEU A 99 -17.08 0.99 -15.78
CA LEU A 99 -17.84 -0.22 -15.44
C LEU A 99 -16.85 -1.34 -15.11
N LYS A 100 -16.44 -1.42 -13.85
CA LYS A 100 -15.39 -2.31 -13.38
C LYS A 100 -15.88 -3.76 -13.31
N PRO A 101 -15.13 -4.76 -13.80
CA PRO A 101 -15.43 -6.17 -13.50
C PRO A 101 -15.36 -6.45 -11.99
N LYS A 102 -15.87 -7.60 -11.57
CA LYS A 102 -15.83 -8.03 -10.17
C LYS A 102 -15.38 -9.47 -10.08
N TYR A 103 -14.30 -9.71 -9.34
CA TYR A 103 -13.80 -11.04 -9.05
C TYR A 103 -13.89 -11.31 -7.54
N ASP A 104 -14.62 -12.35 -7.16
CA ASP A 104 -14.74 -12.76 -5.76
C ASP A 104 -13.60 -13.71 -5.40
N HIS A 105 -12.68 -13.28 -4.53
CA HIS A 105 -11.56 -14.10 -4.09
C HIS A 105 -11.94 -15.26 -3.16
N SER A 106 -13.13 -15.25 -2.55
CA SER A 106 -13.62 -16.34 -1.70
C SER A 106 -14.04 -17.53 -2.57
N THR A 107 -15.00 -17.33 -3.46
CA THR A 107 -15.51 -18.35 -4.39
C THR A 107 -14.55 -18.60 -5.54
N GLY A 108 -13.80 -17.58 -5.96
CA GLY A 108 -12.94 -17.63 -7.13
C GLY A 108 -13.68 -17.46 -8.44
N THR A 109 -14.80 -16.71 -8.46
CA THR A 109 -15.71 -16.57 -9.61
C THR A 109 -15.99 -15.10 -9.93
N PHE A 110 -16.49 -14.84 -11.14
CA PHE A 110 -16.91 -13.49 -11.54
C PHE A 110 -18.30 -13.13 -11.02
N GLY A 111 -18.46 -11.85 -10.67
CA GLY A 111 -19.73 -11.23 -10.30
C GLY A 111 -20.25 -10.25 -11.35
N ARG A 112 -21.35 -9.56 -11.02
CA ARG A 112 -21.85 -8.46 -11.85
C ARG A 112 -20.86 -7.28 -11.81
N PRO A 113 -20.61 -6.60 -12.95
CA PRO A 113 -19.78 -5.40 -12.97
C PRO A 113 -20.35 -4.29 -12.07
N GLU A 114 -19.46 -3.44 -11.56
CA GLU A 114 -19.77 -2.34 -10.66
C GLU A 114 -19.49 -1.01 -11.36
N TYR A 115 -20.46 -0.08 -11.32
CA TYR A 115 -20.23 1.29 -11.77
C TYR A 115 -19.41 2.03 -10.71
N VAL A 116 -18.24 2.51 -11.09
CA VAL A 116 -17.27 3.11 -10.18
C VAL A 116 -16.93 4.52 -10.65
N GLU A 117 -17.18 5.50 -9.79
CA GLU A 117 -16.84 6.90 -10.02
C GLU A 117 -15.53 7.25 -9.29
N PRO A 118 -14.58 7.95 -9.92
CA PRO A 118 -13.40 8.44 -9.22
C PRO A 118 -13.81 9.50 -8.20
N ARG A 119 -13.23 9.40 -7.01
CA ARG A 119 -13.29 10.44 -5.98
C ARG A 119 -11.96 11.18 -5.93
N ARG A 120 -11.85 12.14 -5.01
CA ARG A 120 -10.63 12.95 -4.82
C ARG A 120 -9.34 12.11 -4.80
N PHE A 121 -9.38 10.94 -4.17
CA PHE A 121 -8.29 9.96 -4.18
C PHE A 121 -8.75 8.67 -4.84
N VAL A 122 -7.92 8.12 -5.71
CA VAL A 122 -8.13 6.80 -6.30
C VAL A 122 -6.95 5.92 -5.91
N ILE A 123 -7.22 4.84 -5.20
CA ILE A 123 -6.21 3.87 -4.76
C ILE A 123 -6.39 2.60 -5.57
N ILE A 124 -5.39 2.27 -6.38
CA ILE A 124 -5.32 1.08 -7.20
C ILE A 124 -4.44 0.07 -6.48
N GLU A 125 -4.92 -1.14 -6.20
CA GLU A 125 -4.10 -2.21 -5.65
C GLU A 125 -4.20 -3.49 -6.47
N GLY A 126 -3.15 -4.31 -6.48
CA GLY A 126 -3.22 -5.66 -7.04
C GLY A 126 -1.89 -6.21 -7.50
N LEU A 127 -1.95 -7.23 -8.36
CA LEU A 127 -0.77 -7.92 -8.86
C LEU A 127 -0.01 -7.15 -9.93
N LEU A 128 -0.72 -6.46 -10.84
CA LEU A 128 -0.14 -5.90 -12.07
C LEU A 128 -0.39 -4.39 -12.31
N PRO A 129 -0.64 -3.52 -11.31
CA PRO A 129 -0.98 -2.12 -11.60
C PRO A 129 0.18 -1.33 -12.23
N LEU A 130 1.44 -1.75 -12.01
CA LEU A 130 2.65 -1.12 -12.59
C LEU A 130 3.28 -1.99 -13.69
N HIS A 131 2.57 -3.02 -14.17
CA HIS A 131 3.13 -3.98 -15.13
C HIS A 131 3.50 -3.30 -16.46
N THR A 132 2.65 -2.39 -16.93
CA THR A 132 2.84 -1.66 -18.19
C THR A 132 3.26 -0.22 -17.96
N LYS A 133 3.86 0.40 -18.98
CA LYS A 133 4.23 1.83 -18.93
C LYS A 133 3.00 2.74 -18.77
N LEU A 134 1.86 2.31 -19.31
CA LEU A 134 0.63 3.08 -19.26
C LEU A 134 0.01 3.05 -17.86
N GLY A 135 -0.02 1.88 -17.21
CA GLY A 135 -0.45 1.76 -15.81
C GLY A 135 0.45 2.57 -14.88
N GLU A 136 1.77 2.51 -15.07
CA GLU A 136 2.76 3.31 -14.35
C GLU A 136 2.50 4.82 -14.51
N ALA A 137 2.30 5.29 -15.75
CA ALA A 137 2.06 6.70 -16.05
C ALA A 137 0.72 7.25 -15.52
N CYS A 138 -0.22 6.38 -15.12
CA CYS A 138 -1.47 6.80 -14.50
C CYS A 138 -1.32 7.08 -12.99
N ALA A 139 -0.26 6.62 -12.35
CA ALA A 139 -0.01 6.86 -10.93
C ALA A 139 0.66 8.23 -10.71
N ASP A 140 0.21 8.95 -9.69
CA ASP A 140 0.89 10.16 -9.22
C ASP A 140 1.93 9.82 -8.14
N VAL A 141 1.69 8.73 -7.41
CA VAL A 141 2.66 8.06 -6.55
C VAL A 141 2.42 6.55 -6.63
N SER A 142 3.50 5.79 -6.62
CA SER A 142 3.48 4.33 -6.71
C SER A 142 4.22 3.67 -5.55
N VAL A 143 3.61 2.62 -5.00
CA VAL A 143 4.09 1.84 -3.88
C VAL A 143 4.23 0.39 -4.30
N TYR A 144 5.33 -0.26 -3.91
CA TYR A 144 5.48 -1.70 -4.01
C TYR A 144 5.67 -2.32 -2.63
N LEU A 145 4.85 -3.32 -2.28
CA LEU A 145 5.01 -4.08 -1.04
C LEU A 145 5.95 -5.27 -1.26
N ASP A 146 7.05 -5.26 -0.54
CA ASP A 146 8.16 -6.22 -0.66
C ASP A 146 8.50 -6.87 0.70
N PRO A 147 7.57 -7.57 1.35
CA PRO A 147 7.88 -8.28 2.58
C PRO A 147 8.87 -9.42 2.31
N PRO A 148 9.77 -9.74 3.25
CA PRO A 148 10.63 -10.91 3.16
C PRO A 148 9.83 -12.18 2.88
N GLU A 149 10.34 -13.03 1.99
CA GLU A 149 9.63 -14.22 1.52
C GLU A 149 9.13 -15.14 2.65
N PRO A 150 9.92 -15.44 3.71
CA PRO A 150 9.43 -16.26 4.82
C PRO A 150 8.21 -15.67 5.54
N ILE A 151 8.16 -14.34 5.70
CA ILE A 151 7.04 -13.63 6.31
C ILE A 151 5.82 -13.69 5.39
N ARG A 152 6.00 -13.42 4.10
CA ARG A 152 4.93 -13.47 3.10
C ARG A 152 4.29 -14.85 3.01
N VAL A 153 5.10 -15.91 3.00
CA VAL A 153 4.63 -17.30 3.00
C VAL A 153 3.84 -17.60 4.27
N ALA A 154 4.34 -17.20 5.45
CA ALA A 154 3.64 -17.37 6.71
C ALA A 154 2.26 -16.66 6.70
N TRP A 155 2.20 -15.42 6.23
CA TRP A 155 0.94 -14.68 6.07
C TRP A 155 -0.02 -15.35 5.08
N LYS A 156 0.49 -15.86 3.96
CA LYS A 156 -0.34 -16.55 2.97
C LYS A 156 -0.93 -17.84 3.54
N ILE A 157 -0.14 -18.64 4.25
CA ILE A 157 -0.62 -19.86 4.93
C ILE A 157 -1.70 -19.48 5.96
N ALA A 158 -1.40 -18.54 6.87
CA ALA A 158 -2.35 -18.13 7.91
C ALA A 158 -3.68 -17.66 7.31
N ARG A 159 -3.63 -16.80 6.28
CA ARG A 159 -4.82 -16.27 5.60
C ARG A 159 -5.59 -17.33 4.83
N ASP A 160 -4.92 -18.11 3.99
CA ASP A 160 -5.58 -19.04 3.06
C ASP A 160 -6.10 -20.29 3.79
N SER A 161 -5.44 -20.72 4.88
CA SER A 161 -5.97 -21.78 5.74
C SER A 161 -7.16 -21.30 6.60
N SER A 162 -7.10 -20.11 7.20
CA SER A 162 -8.19 -19.61 8.05
C SER A 162 -9.41 -19.12 7.27
N LYS A 163 -9.21 -18.41 6.15
CA LYS A 163 -10.30 -17.73 5.42
C LYS A 163 -10.80 -18.47 4.19
N ARG A 164 -10.03 -19.42 3.66
CA ARG A 164 -10.32 -20.10 2.39
C ARG A 164 -10.29 -21.63 2.48
N GLY A 165 -9.94 -22.19 3.65
CA GLY A 165 -9.98 -23.63 3.90
C GLY A 165 -8.89 -24.45 3.20
N TYR A 166 -7.81 -23.81 2.72
CA TYR A 166 -6.70 -24.52 2.08
C TYR A 166 -5.77 -25.17 3.10
N SER A 167 -5.25 -26.35 2.78
CA SER A 167 -4.18 -26.98 3.56
C SER A 167 -2.84 -26.25 3.34
N ARG A 168 -1.91 -26.39 4.29
CA ARG A 168 -0.57 -25.81 4.19
C ARG A 168 0.15 -26.27 2.90
N GLU A 169 0.04 -27.56 2.58
CA GLU A 169 0.66 -28.20 1.43
C GLU A 169 0.11 -27.63 0.12
N GLN A 170 -1.21 -27.41 0.05
CA GLN A 170 -1.84 -26.77 -1.12
C GLN A 170 -1.33 -25.34 -1.33
N VAL A 171 -1.17 -24.57 -0.24
CA VAL A 171 -0.65 -23.21 -0.31
C VAL A 171 0.81 -23.19 -0.78
N LEU A 172 1.64 -24.10 -0.28
CA LEU A 172 3.05 -24.21 -0.66
C LEU A 172 3.22 -24.65 -2.12
N ALA A 173 2.45 -25.65 -2.58
CA ALA A 173 2.47 -26.08 -3.97
C ALA A 173 2.00 -24.95 -4.92
N GLU A 174 1.02 -24.14 -4.50
CA GLU A 174 0.60 -22.97 -5.27
C GLU A 174 1.68 -21.89 -5.34
N LEU A 175 2.40 -21.65 -4.24
CA LEU A 175 3.52 -20.70 -4.19
C LEU A 175 4.64 -21.13 -5.14
N GLU A 176 5.05 -22.39 -5.08
CA GLU A 176 6.07 -22.96 -5.95
C GLU A 176 5.69 -22.82 -7.43
N ARG A 177 4.43 -23.17 -7.79
CA ARG A 177 3.92 -23.02 -9.17
C ARG A 177 3.96 -21.57 -9.66
N ARG A 178 3.82 -20.59 -8.76
CA ARG A 178 3.77 -19.16 -9.09
C ARG A 178 5.13 -18.50 -9.13
N GLU A 179 6.18 -19.12 -8.59
CA GLU A 179 7.47 -18.47 -8.36
C GLU A 179 8.10 -17.93 -9.65
N THR A 180 8.15 -18.74 -10.71
CA THR A 180 8.69 -18.32 -12.01
C THR A 180 7.97 -17.10 -12.56
N GLU A 181 6.63 -17.08 -12.52
CA GLU A 181 5.84 -15.94 -13.00
C GLU A 181 5.90 -14.74 -12.04
N SER A 182 6.11 -14.95 -10.74
CA SER A 182 6.33 -13.86 -9.78
C SER A 182 7.63 -13.13 -10.09
N VAL A 183 8.71 -13.87 -10.35
CA VAL A 183 10.00 -13.32 -10.80
C VAL A 183 9.87 -12.59 -12.14
N GLU A 184 9.07 -13.12 -13.06
CA GLU A 184 8.95 -12.56 -14.41
C GLU A 184 8.03 -11.33 -14.48
N PHE A 185 6.91 -11.32 -13.76
CA PHE A 185 5.83 -10.33 -13.96
C PHE A 185 5.52 -9.46 -12.74
N ILE A 186 5.78 -9.96 -11.52
CA ILE A 186 5.43 -9.24 -10.28
C ILE A 186 6.62 -8.46 -9.74
N ARG A 187 7.72 -9.14 -9.41
CA ARG A 187 8.91 -8.53 -8.80
C ARG A 187 9.53 -7.38 -9.62
N PRO A 188 9.54 -7.41 -10.97
CA PRO A 188 10.09 -6.28 -11.74
C PRO A 188 9.34 -4.96 -11.55
N GLN A 189 8.08 -4.99 -11.07
CA GLN A 189 7.34 -3.77 -10.74
C GLN A 189 7.95 -3.02 -9.55
N ARG A 190 8.75 -3.68 -8.69
CA ARG A 190 9.48 -3.03 -7.59
C ARG A 190 10.39 -1.92 -8.11
N ALA A 191 11.11 -2.17 -9.21
CA ALA A 191 12.01 -1.20 -9.81
C ALA A 191 11.29 0.02 -10.40
N LYS A 192 9.96 -0.03 -10.55
CA LYS A 192 9.14 1.07 -11.08
C LYS A 192 8.47 1.91 -10.00
N ALA A 193 8.38 1.39 -8.78
CA ALA A 193 7.73 2.09 -7.68
C ALA A 193 8.55 3.28 -7.17
N ASP A 194 7.86 4.32 -6.71
CA ASP A 194 8.45 5.48 -6.04
C ASP A 194 8.80 5.17 -4.58
N ILE A 195 7.99 4.32 -3.94
CA ILE A 195 8.16 3.89 -2.56
C ILE A 195 8.14 2.37 -2.50
N VAL A 196 9.15 1.76 -1.90
CA VAL A 196 9.12 0.32 -1.58
C VAL A 196 8.94 0.15 -0.08
N VAL A 197 7.93 -0.61 0.33
CA VAL A 197 7.63 -0.85 1.75
C VAL A 197 7.95 -2.31 2.07
N ARG A 198 8.83 -2.52 3.04
CA ARG A 198 9.19 -3.84 3.57
C ARG A 198 8.74 -3.95 5.01
N PHE A 199 7.77 -4.82 5.28
CA PHE A 199 7.40 -5.18 6.64
C PHE A 199 8.14 -6.45 7.06
N GLY A 200 8.85 -6.40 8.18
CA GLY A 200 9.62 -7.53 8.70
C GLY A 200 10.43 -7.16 9.93
N SER A 201 11.24 -8.09 10.44
CA SER A 201 12.24 -7.74 11.45
C SER A 201 13.28 -6.82 10.83
N LEU A 202 13.91 -5.95 11.63
CA LEU A 202 14.93 -5.03 11.14
C LEU A 202 16.11 -5.76 10.53
N LYS A 203 16.50 -6.93 11.09
CA LYS A 203 17.53 -7.80 10.51
C LYS A 203 17.14 -8.35 9.14
N GLN A 204 15.85 -8.61 8.91
CA GLN A 204 15.32 -9.14 7.66
C GLN A 204 15.00 -8.06 6.63
N THR A 205 14.79 -6.82 7.07
CA THR A 205 14.57 -5.67 6.19
C THR A 205 15.86 -4.89 5.89
N ALA A 206 16.95 -5.13 6.63
CA ALA A 206 18.22 -4.43 6.44
C ALA A 206 18.95 -4.82 5.14
N ASP A 207 19.73 -3.86 4.66
CA ASP A 207 20.62 -3.81 3.50
C ASP A 207 21.86 -4.73 3.59
N GLY A 208 21.76 -5.87 4.29
CA GLY A 208 22.88 -6.80 4.50
C GLY A 208 23.94 -6.29 5.50
N HIS A 209 23.75 -5.10 6.06
CA HIS A 209 24.49 -4.61 7.22
C HIS A 209 23.60 -4.77 8.45
N GLY A 210 23.64 -5.96 9.03
CA GLY A 210 22.86 -6.32 10.20
C GLY A 210 22.98 -5.23 11.28
N HIS A 211 21.86 -4.58 11.58
CA HIS A 211 21.70 -3.82 12.81
C HIS A 211 21.53 -4.83 13.96
N ASP A 212 22.60 -5.58 14.24
CA ASP A 212 22.63 -6.57 15.32
C ASP A 212 22.47 -5.94 16.70
N HIS A 213 22.53 -4.61 16.80
CA HIS A 213 22.49 -3.88 18.07
C HIS A 213 21.14 -3.22 18.41
N ASP A 214 20.18 -3.16 17.48
CA ASP A 214 18.93 -2.41 17.70
C ASP A 214 17.70 -3.30 17.96
N GLU A 215 17.72 -4.58 17.57
CA GLU A 215 16.61 -5.52 17.85
C GLU A 215 16.90 -6.28 19.16
N PRO A 216 16.13 -6.09 20.24
CA PRO A 216 16.33 -6.84 21.48
C PRO A 216 16.08 -8.33 21.27
N ASP A 217 16.82 -9.19 21.98
CA ASP A 217 16.55 -10.63 22.02
C ASP A 217 15.15 -10.87 22.60
N GLY A 218 14.16 -11.13 21.73
CA GLY A 218 12.75 -11.22 22.09
C GLY A 218 11.87 -11.68 20.93
N GLU A 219 10.55 -11.71 21.14
CA GLU A 219 9.61 -12.05 20.06
C GLU A 219 9.75 -11.07 18.89
N PRO A 220 9.79 -11.57 17.64
CA PRO A 220 9.95 -10.72 16.48
C PRO A 220 8.76 -9.77 16.34
N THR A 221 8.99 -8.49 16.61
CA THR A 221 8.00 -7.43 16.35
C THR A 221 8.11 -7.00 14.90
N LEU A 222 6.96 -6.84 14.24
CA LEU A 222 6.92 -6.42 12.84
C LEU A 222 7.35 -4.96 12.75
N SER A 223 8.53 -4.69 12.21
CA SER A 223 9.04 -3.37 11.85
C SER A 223 8.72 -3.05 10.39
N ALA A 224 8.97 -1.81 9.96
CA ALA A 224 8.83 -1.40 8.57
C ALA A 224 10.08 -0.65 8.08
N MET A 225 10.43 -0.86 6.82
CA MET A 225 11.39 -0.03 6.10
C MET A 225 10.73 0.51 4.83
N LEU A 226 10.75 1.83 4.68
CA LEU A 226 10.27 2.53 3.51
C LEU A 226 11.49 3.03 2.73
N LEU A 227 11.67 2.53 1.51
CA LEU A 227 12.67 3.04 0.58
C LEU A 227 12.03 4.16 -0.23
N LEU A 228 12.40 5.39 0.09
CA LEU A 228 11.89 6.61 -0.51
C LEU A 228 12.83 7.00 -1.67
N ARG A 229 12.37 6.81 -2.92
CA ARG A 229 13.17 7.12 -4.11
C ARG A 229 12.93 8.56 -4.56
N PRO A 230 13.96 9.28 -5.04
CA PRO A 230 13.84 10.66 -5.50
C PRO A 230 13.13 10.80 -6.87
N THR A 231 12.10 10.00 -7.12
CA THR A 231 11.22 10.04 -8.28
C THR A 231 9.94 10.85 -8.02
N VAL A 232 9.61 11.10 -6.75
CA VAL A 232 8.52 11.97 -6.29
C VAL A 232 8.98 12.88 -5.15
N SER A 233 8.25 13.96 -4.91
CA SER A 233 8.45 14.80 -3.72
C SER A 233 8.00 14.03 -2.47
N HIS A 234 8.92 13.83 -1.54
CA HIS A 234 8.61 13.23 -0.24
C HIS A 234 8.19 14.29 0.80
N PRO A 235 7.32 13.93 1.77
CA PRO A 235 7.02 14.76 2.92
C PRO A 235 8.27 15.24 3.64
N ASP A 236 8.23 16.45 4.18
CA ASP A 236 9.26 16.92 5.10
C ASP A 236 9.13 16.18 6.44
N LEU A 237 10.12 15.32 6.72
CA LEU A 237 10.20 14.52 7.94
C LEU A 237 11.13 15.14 9.00
N SER A 238 11.61 16.37 8.83
CA SER A 238 12.54 17.03 9.75
C SER A 238 12.00 17.13 11.19
N SER A 239 10.70 17.38 11.34
CA SER A 239 10.01 17.42 12.65
C SER A 239 9.83 16.04 13.30
N VAL A 240 9.95 14.98 12.50
CA VAL A 240 9.76 13.59 12.91
C VAL A 240 11.10 12.93 13.24
N LEU A 241 12.14 13.20 12.44
CA LEU A 241 13.49 12.63 12.54
C LEU A 241 14.35 13.36 13.58
N THR A 242 13.90 13.34 14.84
CA THR A 242 14.60 13.93 15.98
C THR A 242 15.38 12.89 16.78
N ASP A 243 16.34 13.34 17.61
CA ASP A 243 17.07 12.44 18.51
C ASP A 243 16.14 11.72 19.51
N GLU A 244 15.06 12.36 19.94
CA GLU A 244 14.03 11.77 20.82
C GLU A 244 13.29 10.61 20.12
N ASN A 245 12.96 10.80 18.84
CA ASN A 245 12.21 9.82 18.05
C ASN A 245 13.09 8.73 17.44
N ARG A 246 14.42 8.83 17.53
CA ARG A 246 15.38 7.93 16.85
C ARG A 246 15.14 6.44 17.11
N ARG A 247 14.62 6.09 18.30
CA ARG A 247 14.27 4.71 18.68
C ARG A 247 12.97 4.20 18.05
N ALA A 248 12.09 5.09 17.60
CA ALA A 248 10.85 4.76 16.89
C ALA A 248 11.03 4.86 15.38
N ILE A 249 11.79 5.84 14.90
CA ILE A 249 11.99 6.09 13.48
C ILE A 249 13.36 6.71 13.20
N HIS A 250 14.04 6.25 12.15
CA HIS A 250 15.28 6.88 11.69
C HIS A 250 15.48 6.72 10.18
N LEU A 251 16.32 7.57 9.61
CA LEU A 251 16.64 7.60 8.19
C LEU A 251 18.10 7.18 7.96
N LYS A 252 18.34 6.45 6.86
CA LYS A 252 19.67 6.19 6.32
C LYS A 252 19.71 6.45 4.82
N LEU A 253 20.87 6.85 4.31
CA LEU A 253 21.12 6.93 2.87
C LEU A 253 21.75 5.62 2.42
N ILE A 254 21.07 4.89 1.53
CA ILE A 254 21.54 3.59 1.03
C ILE A 254 21.39 3.50 -0.49
N ARG A 255 21.85 2.39 -1.06
CA ARG A 255 21.39 1.91 -2.37
C ARG A 255 20.46 0.73 -2.15
N ASP A 256 19.27 0.78 -2.74
CA ASP A 256 18.34 -0.35 -2.66
C ASP A 256 18.79 -1.53 -3.53
N ASP A 257 18.08 -2.67 -3.45
CA ASP A 257 18.44 -3.84 -4.25
C ASP A 257 18.19 -3.66 -5.76
N ASP A 258 17.65 -2.51 -6.22
CA ASP A 258 17.61 -2.13 -7.64
C ASP A 258 18.80 -1.20 -8.02
N GLY A 259 19.72 -0.95 -7.07
CA GLY A 259 20.90 -0.12 -7.24
C GLY A 259 20.65 1.39 -7.16
N LYS A 260 19.42 1.81 -6.84
CA LYS A 260 19.03 3.22 -6.80
C LYS A 260 19.44 3.87 -5.47
N PRO A 261 19.97 5.11 -5.48
CA PRO A 261 20.15 5.86 -4.24
C PRO A 261 18.77 6.18 -3.65
N VAL A 262 18.58 5.87 -2.37
CA VAL A 262 17.30 6.05 -1.66
C VAL A 262 17.50 6.50 -0.23
N ASP A 263 16.49 7.18 0.27
CA ASP A 263 16.31 7.45 1.69
C ASP A 263 15.58 6.24 2.30
N ALA A 264 16.29 5.42 3.08
CA ALA A 264 15.72 4.29 3.80
C ALA A 264 15.22 4.74 5.18
N LEU A 265 13.91 4.89 5.29
CA LEU A 265 13.21 5.23 6.52
C LEU A 265 12.82 3.96 7.27
N HIS A 266 13.44 3.72 8.41
CA HIS A 266 13.16 2.58 9.28
C HIS A 266 12.22 2.98 10.40
N ILE A 267 11.17 2.19 10.60
CA ILE A 267 10.17 2.34 11.66
C ILE A 267 10.22 1.08 12.54
N HIS A 268 10.53 1.27 13.81
CA HIS A 268 10.87 0.19 14.73
C HIS A 268 9.63 -0.38 15.43
N GLY A 269 9.35 -1.67 15.24
CA GLY A 269 8.21 -2.36 15.87
C GLY A 269 8.35 -2.58 17.38
N HIS A 270 9.56 -2.48 17.92
CA HIS A 270 9.85 -2.66 19.34
C HIS A 270 9.89 -1.33 20.11
N ALA A 271 9.63 -0.20 19.45
CA ALA A 271 9.62 1.10 20.09
C ALA A 271 8.46 1.20 21.10
N PRO A 272 8.65 1.89 22.25
CA PRO A 272 7.56 2.20 23.15
C PRO A 272 6.41 2.91 22.42
N PRO A 273 5.14 2.50 22.61
CA PRO A 273 4.00 3.10 21.90
C PRO A 273 3.90 4.62 22.04
N ALA A 274 4.36 5.18 23.16
CA ALA A 274 4.41 6.62 23.39
C ALA A 274 5.34 7.35 22.39
N LEU A 275 6.49 6.76 22.02
CA LEU A 275 7.40 7.37 21.03
C LEU A 275 6.80 7.28 19.62
N THR A 276 6.19 6.14 19.28
CA THR A 276 5.48 6.05 17.99
C THR A 276 4.34 7.06 17.93
N ARG A 277 3.61 7.26 19.04
CA ARG A 277 2.55 8.26 19.10
C ARG A 277 3.07 9.69 18.87
N GLN A 278 4.21 10.05 19.43
CA GLN A 278 4.87 11.34 19.15
C GLN A 278 5.19 11.50 17.66
N VAL A 279 5.68 10.44 17.01
CA VAL A 279 5.94 10.41 15.56
C VAL A 279 4.65 10.63 14.76
N GLU A 280 3.56 9.94 15.12
CA GLU A 280 2.25 10.13 14.46
C GLU A 280 1.74 11.56 14.60
N GLU A 281 1.85 12.14 15.80
CA GLU A 281 1.41 13.51 16.09
C GLU A 281 2.28 14.56 15.36
N ALA A 282 3.58 14.31 15.20
CA ALA A 282 4.47 15.16 14.41
C ALA A 282 4.12 15.09 12.91
N LEU A 283 3.86 13.90 12.36
CA LEU A 283 3.38 13.73 10.99
C LEU A 283 2.04 14.46 10.76
N TRP A 284 1.12 14.33 11.71
CA TRP A 284 -0.20 14.96 11.63
C TRP A 284 -0.12 16.49 11.69
N ARG A 285 0.76 17.03 12.55
CA ARG A 285 1.06 18.47 12.56
C ARG A 285 1.71 18.95 11.27
N GLY A 286 2.62 18.16 10.70
CA GLY A 286 3.24 18.45 9.40
C GLY A 286 2.22 18.60 8.26
N LEU A 287 1.09 17.89 8.36
CA LEU A 287 -0.06 18.02 7.45
C LEU A 287 -0.91 19.28 7.66
N GLY A 288 -0.55 20.14 8.62
CA GLY A 288 -1.28 21.36 8.96
C GLY A 288 -2.47 21.15 9.90
N PHE A 289 -2.62 19.96 10.49
CA PHE A 289 -3.62 19.73 11.52
C PHE A 289 -3.10 20.22 12.88
N GLY A 290 -3.94 20.93 13.65
CA GLY A 290 -3.56 21.44 14.97
C GLY A 290 -3.49 20.35 16.05
N ASP A 291 -2.98 20.71 17.22
CA ASP A 291 -2.77 19.78 18.35
C ASP A 291 -4.06 19.10 18.87
N ASP A 292 -5.21 19.77 18.68
CA ASP A 292 -6.53 19.23 19.06
C ASP A 292 -7.11 18.26 18.01
N ALA A 293 -6.43 18.07 16.87
CA ALA A 293 -6.92 17.22 15.80
C ALA A 293 -6.71 15.74 16.14
N VAL A 294 -7.79 14.96 16.04
CA VAL A 294 -7.77 13.54 16.37
C VAL A 294 -7.14 12.76 15.22
N LEU A 295 -6.06 12.05 15.52
CA LEU A 295 -5.45 11.07 14.60
C LEU A 295 -6.50 10.02 14.17
N PRO A 296 -6.55 9.62 12.89
CA PRO A 296 -7.56 8.68 12.43
C PRO A 296 -7.46 7.34 13.18
N SER A 297 -8.57 6.86 13.77
CA SER A 297 -8.56 5.66 14.63
C SER A 297 -8.32 4.35 13.89
N GLY A 298 -8.42 4.35 12.56
CA GLY A 298 -8.30 3.17 11.70
C GLY A 298 -6.88 2.80 11.28
N ILE A 299 -5.93 3.72 11.45
CA ILE A 299 -4.53 3.46 11.06
C ILE A 299 -3.90 2.38 11.96
N GLY A 300 -3.02 1.58 11.36
CA GLY A 300 -2.31 0.50 12.04
C GLY A 300 -3.15 -0.71 12.39
N SER A 301 -4.44 -0.77 12.03
CA SER A 301 -5.28 -1.90 12.44
C SER A 301 -5.06 -3.14 11.56
N ILE A 302 -4.74 -4.26 12.20
CA ILE A 302 -4.70 -5.60 11.61
C ILE A 302 -5.68 -6.47 12.40
N GLU A 303 -6.84 -6.76 11.81
CA GLU A 303 -7.90 -7.59 12.46
C GLU A 303 -8.30 -7.07 13.86
N GLY A 304 -8.28 -5.75 14.06
CA GLY A 304 -8.62 -5.10 15.33
C GLY A 304 -7.44 -4.93 16.29
N VAL A 305 -6.27 -5.47 15.96
CA VAL A 305 -5.03 -5.28 16.74
C VAL A 305 -4.20 -4.16 16.10
N ARG A 306 -3.73 -3.22 16.90
CA ARG A 306 -2.91 -2.10 16.44
C ARG A 306 -1.47 -2.56 16.18
N ASN A 307 -0.90 -2.12 15.06
CA ASN A 307 0.49 -2.29 14.67
C ASN A 307 1.08 -0.91 14.38
N GLU A 308 2.05 -0.51 15.19
CA GLU A 308 2.60 0.84 15.17
C GLU A 308 3.39 1.14 13.87
N PRO A 309 4.25 0.26 13.34
CA PRO A 309 4.92 0.55 12.07
C PRO A 309 3.99 0.64 10.87
N LEU A 310 2.90 -0.15 10.85
CA LEU A 310 1.84 0.00 9.86
C LEU A 310 1.14 1.35 9.99
N ALA A 311 0.84 1.82 11.21
CA ALA A 311 0.20 3.11 11.45
C ALA A 311 1.03 4.26 10.89
N VAL A 312 2.32 4.31 11.23
CA VAL A 312 3.27 5.32 10.73
C VAL A 312 3.42 5.23 9.21
N THR A 313 3.54 4.02 8.65
CA THR A 313 3.60 3.81 7.19
C THR A 313 2.36 4.38 6.49
N GLN A 314 1.17 4.11 7.03
CA GLN A 314 -0.08 4.63 6.47
C GLN A 314 -0.16 6.15 6.57
N LEU A 315 0.26 6.75 7.68
CA LEU A 315 0.28 8.21 7.83
C LEU A 315 1.24 8.90 6.85
N ILE A 316 2.42 8.32 6.60
CA ILE A 316 3.36 8.86 5.60
C ILE A 316 2.74 8.83 4.20
N LEU A 317 2.05 7.75 3.83
CA LEU A 317 1.35 7.68 2.54
C LEU A 317 0.16 8.64 2.49
N VAL A 318 -0.59 8.80 3.58
CA VAL A 318 -1.64 9.84 3.69
C VAL A 318 -1.06 11.24 3.50
N TYR A 319 0.12 11.51 4.08
CA TYR A 319 0.84 12.76 3.89
C TYR A 319 1.11 12.99 2.41
N HIS A 320 1.74 12.04 1.73
CA HIS A 320 1.99 12.10 0.28
C HIS A 320 0.73 12.46 -0.52
N LEU A 321 -0.39 11.77 -0.26
CA LEU A 321 -1.64 11.99 -0.99
C LEU A 321 -2.24 13.36 -0.74
N LEU A 322 -2.26 13.81 0.53
CA LEU A 322 -2.78 15.13 0.88
C LEU A 322 -1.93 16.26 0.30
N GLN A 323 -0.60 16.11 0.30
CA GLN A 323 0.31 17.07 -0.30
C GLN A 323 0.10 17.17 -1.81
N LEU A 324 0.06 16.04 -2.53
CA LEU A 324 -0.25 16.02 -3.97
C LEU A 324 -1.62 16.64 -4.29
N ALA A 325 -2.62 16.42 -3.42
CA ALA A 325 -3.93 17.04 -3.60
C ALA A 325 -3.94 18.54 -3.30
N ALA A 326 -3.05 19.05 -2.44
CA ALA A 326 -2.90 20.47 -2.16
C ALA A 326 -2.18 21.20 -3.30
N GLU A 327 -1.21 20.56 -3.95
CA GLU A 327 -0.46 21.09 -5.10
C GLU A 327 -1.32 21.27 -6.38
N ARG A 328 -2.50 20.62 -6.43
CA ARG A 328 -3.44 20.68 -7.55
C ARG A 328 -4.51 21.78 -7.45
N ARG A 329 -4.49 22.55 -6.36
CA ARG A 329 -5.45 23.64 -6.11
C ARG A 329 -5.12 24.90 -6.87
#